data_AF-A0A529P2A0-F1
#
_entry.id   AF-A0A529P2A0-F1
#
_cell.length_a   1.000
_cell.length_b   1.000
_cell.length_c   1.000
_cell.angle_alpha   90.00
_cell.angle_beta   90.00
_cell.angle_gamma   90.00
#
_symmetry.space_group_name_H-M   'P 1'
#
loop_
_entity.id
_entity.type
_entity.pdbx_description
1 polymer ?
#
loop_
_entity_poly.entity_id
_entity_poly.type
_entity_poly.pdbx_seq_one_letter_code
_entity_poly.pdbx_strand_id
1 'polypeptide(L)'
;MANARDIQLDALRAVAVTMVLYAHFLAPGGASFVGHLGVRLFFVLSGFLITRLLIDARDAAAYEAGPALRAFYIRRMLRIFPPYFAVLGLVWLTDLEHSRGSLIWHALYLSNFWYALRNEWTPWLLCHFWSLSIEEQFYLAWPLIVLLAPRRRIEAIVTGVILLSLAY
;
A
#
# COMPACT_ATOMS: atom_id res chain seq x y z
N MET A 1 17.82 -12.90 -14.95
CA MET A 1 17.66 -13.93 -13.89
C MET A 1 16.17 -14.04 -13.61
N ALA A 2 15.62 -15.25 -13.60
CA ALA A 2 14.20 -15.49 -13.40
C ALA A 2 13.69 -14.82 -12.12
N ASN A 3 12.41 -14.39 -12.11
CA ASN A 3 11.66 -13.90 -10.95
C ASN A 3 11.67 -14.92 -9.80
N ALA A 4 12.81 -15.08 -9.12
CA ALA A 4 12.91 -15.89 -7.93
C ALA A 4 12.16 -15.14 -6.83
N ARG A 5 11.05 -15.76 -6.39
CA ARG A 5 10.29 -15.30 -5.24
C ARG A 5 11.24 -15.22 -4.04
N ASP A 6 11.37 -14.02 -3.47
CA ASP A 6 12.24 -13.79 -2.32
C ASP A 6 11.54 -14.28 -1.04
N ILE A 7 11.78 -15.55 -0.70
CA ILE A 7 11.12 -16.23 0.43
C ILE A 7 11.40 -15.51 1.74
N GLN A 8 12.58 -14.91 1.90
CA GLN A 8 12.98 -14.21 3.12
C GLN A 8 12.13 -12.96 3.33
N LEU A 9 11.92 -12.18 2.27
CA LEU A 9 11.07 -10.99 2.33
C LEU A 9 9.59 -11.34 2.51
N ASP A 10 9.12 -12.43 1.92
CA ASP A 10 7.76 -12.92 2.14
C ASP A 10 7.53 -13.40 3.58
N ALA A 11 8.52 -14.08 4.18
CA ALA A 11 8.45 -14.48 5.58
C ALA A 11 8.39 -13.24 6.50
N LEU A 12 9.19 -12.21 6.20
CA LEU A 12 9.17 -10.97 6.98
C LEU A 12 7.84 -10.22 6.83
N ARG A 13 7.21 -10.24 5.65
CA ARG A 13 5.85 -9.72 5.45
C ARG A 13 4.82 -10.53 6.23
N ALA A 14 4.95 -11.86 6.30
CA ALA A 14 4.07 -12.70 7.10
C ALA A 14 4.18 -12.37 8.60
N VAL A 15 5.40 -12.13 9.09
CA VAL A 15 5.64 -11.65 10.47
C VAL A 15 4.97 -10.28 10.68
N ALA A 16 5.16 -9.34 9.76
CA ALA A 16 4.55 -8.01 9.83
C ALA A 16 3.02 -8.07 9.91
N VAL A 17 2.37 -8.87 9.04
CA VAL A 17 0.91 -9.07 9.07
C VAL A 17 0.46 -9.73 10.38
N THR A 18 1.20 -10.71 10.88
CA THR A 18 0.89 -11.39 12.15
C THR A 18 0.89 -10.41 13.33
N MET A 19 1.87 -9.48 13.35
CA MET A 19 1.91 -8.41 14.35
C MET A 19 0.67 -7.49 14.29
N VAL A 20 0.19 -7.19 13.08
CA VAL A 20 -1.03 -6.39 12.88
C VAL A 20 -2.28 -7.15 13.34
N LEU A 21 -2.39 -8.44 13.01
CA LEU A 21 -3.51 -9.29 13.46
C LEU A 21 -3.53 -9.41 14.99
N TYR A 22 -2.37 -9.60 15.62
CA TYR A 22 -2.27 -9.59 17.09
C TYR A 22 -2.85 -8.30 17.67
N ALA A 23 -2.51 -7.14 17.11
CA ALA A 23 -3.01 -5.86 17.62
C ALA A 23 -4.54 -5.70 17.51
N HIS A 24 -5.14 -6.24 16.46
CA HIS A 24 -6.59 -6.12 16.23
C HIS A 24 -7.42 -7.14 17.02
N PHE A 25 -6.88 -8.35 17.25
CA PHE A 25 -7.67 -9.47 17.79
C PHE A 25 -7.27 -9.88 19.21
N LEU A 26 -6.03 -9.63 19.64
CA LEU A 26 -5.47 -10.21 20.87
C LEU A 26 -4.94 -9.15 21.85
N ALA A 27 -4.52 -7.98 21.36
CA ALA A 27 -3.99 -6.92 22.21
C ALA A 27 -5.11 -6.26 23.05
N PRO A 28 -4.94 -6.14 24.37
CA PRO A 28 -5.87 -5.40 25.22
C PRO A 28 -6.00 -3.95 24.76
N GLY A 29 -7.22 -3.49 24.47
CA GLY A 29 -7.48 -2.12 24.02
C GLY A 29 -7.32 -1.86 22.51
N GLY A 30 -7.06 -2.88 21.68
CA GLY A 30 -7.12 -2.76 20.21
C GLY A 30 -5.98 -1.97 19.56
N ALA A 31 -4.99 -1.52 20.34
CA ALA A 31 -3.77 -0.88 19.86
C ALA A 31 -2.56 -1.47 20.58
N SER A 32 -1.52 -1.81 19.81
CA SER A 32 -0.25 -2.25 20.38
C SER A 32 0.93 -1.68 19.61
N PHE A 33 2.00 -1.38 20.33
CA PHE A 33 3.28 -0.99 19.73
C PHE A 33 3.73 -2.00 18.67
N VAL A 34 3.51 -3.29 18.94
CA VAL A 34 3.83 -4.40 18.03
C VAL A 34 3.02 -4.30 16.74
N GLY A 35 1.72 -4.00 16.81
CA GLY A 35 0.88 -3.76 15.63
C GLY A 35 1.37 -2.60 14.78
N HIS A 36 1.69 -1.47 15.41
CA HIS A 36 2.22 -0.31 14.69
C HIS A 36 3.57 -0.60 14.04
N LEU A 37 4.45 -1.36 14.71
CA LEU A 37 5.69 -1.83 14.13
C LEU A 37 5.43 -2.74 12.92
N GLY A 38 4.44 -3.64 13.02
CA GLY A 38 4.01 -4.48 11.91
C GLY A 38 3.58 -3.68 10.67
N VAL A 39 2.74 -2.65 10.84
CA VAL A 39 2.33 -1.78 9.73
C VAL A 39 3.53 -1.05 9.12
N ARG A 40 4.42 -0.47 9.95
CA ARG A 40 5.63 0.22 9.47
C ARG A 40 6.53 -0.72 8.67
N LEU A 41 6.76 -1.92 9.19
CA LEU A 41 7.57 -2.94 8.53
C LEU A 41 6.97 -3.36 7.20
N PHE A 42 5.64 -3.55 7.14
CA PHE A 42 4.93 -3.86 5.90
C PHE A 42 5.16 -2.78 4.84
N PHE A 43 5.00 -1.50 5.19
CA PHE A 43 5.23 -0.41 4.24
C PHE A 43 6.67 -0.30 3.76
N VAL A 44 7.66 -0.46 4.65
CA VAL A 44 9.08 -0.46 4.26
C VAL A 44 9.38 -1.58 3.26
N LEU A 45 8.85 -2.78 3.51
CA LEU A 45 9.05 -3.92 2.61
C LEU A 45 8.35 -3.75 1.26
N SER A 46 7.12 -3.23 1.26
CA SER A 46 6.42 -2.87 0.03
C SER A 46 7.23 -1.84 -0.76
N GLY A 47 7.69 -0.75 -0.13
CA GLY A 47 8.52 0.26 -0.78
C GLY A 47 9.79 -0.32 -1.41
N PHE A 48 10.51 -1.16 -0.66
CA PHE A 48 11.73 -1.84 -1.13
C PHE A 48 11.46 -2.74 -2.35
N LEU A 49 10.50 -3.67 -2.24
CA LEU A 49 10.17 -4.64 -3.29
C LEU A 49 9.73 -3.96 -4.58
N ILE A 50 8.95 -2.89 -4.45
CA ILE A 50 8.41 -2.15 -5.59
C ILE A 50 9.50 -1.36 -6.28
N THR A 51 10.35 -0.68 -5.50
CA THR A 51 11.49 0.06 -6.05
C THR A 51 12.45 -0.88 -6.77
N ARG A 52 12.77 -2.04 -6.18
CA ARG A 52 13.58 -3.09 -6.82
C ARG A 52 12.97 -3.54 -8.15
N LEU A 53 11.68 -3.88 -8.15
CA LEU A 53 10.96 -4.28 -9.37
C LEU A 53 11.03 -3.20 -10.48
N LEU A 54 10.91 -1.93 -10.12
CA LEU A 54 10.96 -0.81 -11.06
C LEU A 54 12.38 -0.57 -11.61
N ILE A 55 13.41 -0.70 -10.76
CA ILE A 55 14.80 -0.61 -11.18
C ILE A 55 15.16 -1.79 -12.10
N ASP A 56 14.77 -3.02 -11.74
CA ASP A 56 14.97 -4.20 -12.58
C ASP A 56 14.30 -4.05 -13.95
N ALA A 57 13.10 -3.46 -14.00
CA ALA A 57 12.42 -3.15 -15.25
C ALA A 57 13.16 -2.09 -16.08
N ARG A 58 13.82 -1.12 -15.43
CA ARG A 58 14.63 -0.07 -16.07
C ARG A 58 15.96 -0.59 -16.62
N ASP A 59 16.52 -1.60 -15.99
CA ASP A 59 17.79 -2.23 -16.38
C ASP A 59 17.63 -3.31 -17.45
N ALA A 60 16.40 -3.58 -17.88
CA ALA A 60 16.12 -4.50 -18.99
C ALA A 60 16.62 -3.94 -20.34
N ALA A 61 17.14 -4.83 -21.20
CA ALA A 61 17.79 -4.46 -22.46
C ALA A 61 16.92 -3.67 -23.45
N ALA A 62 15.59 -3.86 -23.39
CA ALA A 62 14.59 -3.14 -24.20
C ALA A 62 13.69 -2.29 -23.29
N TYR A 63 14.30 -1.44 -22.46
CA TYR A 63 13.56 -0.58 -21.54
C TYR A 63 12.74 0.47 -22.29
N GLU A 64 11.43 0.44 -22.07
CA GLU A 64 10.51 1.51 -22.43
C GLU A 64 9.58 1.84 -21.27
N ALA A 65 9.49 3.13 -20.91
CA ALA A 65 8.74 3.56 -19.74
C ALA A 65 7.24 3.25 -19.85
N GLY A 66 6.64 3.47 -21.03
CA GLY A 66 5.20 3.23 -21.26
C GLY A 66 4.79 1.77 -21.04
N PRO A 67 5.40 0.80 -21.75
CA PRO A 67 5.16 -0.62 -21.53
C PRO A 67 5.46 -1.09 -20.10
N ALA A 68 6.55 -0.60 -19.48
CA ALA A 68 6.90 -0.95 -18.11
C ALA A 68 5.83 -0.48 -17.11
N LEU A 69 5.34 0.77 -17.23
CA LEU A 69 4.24 1.31 -16.43
C LEU A 69 2.95 0.52 -16.64
N ARG A 70 2.57 0.26 -17.89
CA ARG A 70 1.35 -0.50 -18.21
C ARG A 70 1.40 -1.89 -17.58
N ALA A 71 2.52 -2.59 -17.73
CA ALA A 71 2.70 -3.92 -17.17
C ALA A 71 2.67 -3.91 -15.63
N PHE A 72 3.25 -2.88 -15.00
CA PHE A 72 3.22 -2.67 -13.56
C PHE A 72 1.80 -2.49 -13.01
N TYR A 73 1.00 -1.61 -13.64
CA TYR A 73 -0.36 -1.30 -13.18
C TYR A 73 -1.31 -2.47 -13.41
N ILE A 74 -1.30 -3.08 -14.60
CA ILE A 74 -2.18 -4.22 -14.90
C ILE A 74 -2.00 -5.36 -13.90
N ARG A 75 -0.75 -5.72 -13.58
CA ARG A 75 -0.47 -6.80 -12.61
C ARG A 75 -1.00 -6.50 -11.22
N ARG A 76 -0.96 -5.23 -10.78
CA ARG A 76 -1.47 -4.83 -9.46
C ARG A 76 -2.98 -4.75 -9.43
N MET A 77 -3.58 -4.11 -10.43
CA MET A 77 -5.03 -4.00 -10.55
C MET A 77 -5.68 -5.38 -10.55
N LEU A 78 -5.19 -6.32 -11.38
CA LEU A 78 -5.72 -7.69 -11.42
C LEU A 78 -5.53 -8.47 -10.11
N ARG A 79 -4.57 -8.09 -9.28
CA ARG A 79 -4.31 -8.73 -7.98
C ARG A 79 -5.17 -8.13 -6.86
N ILE A 80 -5.36 -6.82 -6.84
CA ILE A 80 -5.93 -6.09 -5.70
C ILE A 80 -7.41 -5.78 -5.93
N PHE A 81 -7.77 -5.33 -7.13
CA PHE A 81 -9.12 -4.83 -7.39
C PHE A 81 -10.18 -5.92 -7.22
N PRO A 82 -10.01 -7.17 -7.73
CA PRO A 82 -11.04 -8.19 -7.57
C PRO A 82 -11.42 -8.47 -6.11
N PRO A 83 -10.49 -8.80 -5.20
CA PRO A 83 -10.86 -9.02 -3.80
C PRO A 83 -11.34 -7.73 -3.10
N TYR A 84 -10.74 -6.57 -3.43
CA TYR A 84 -11.11 -5.31 -2.79
C TYR A 84 -12.55 -4.89 -3.10
N PHE A 85 -12.92 -4.86 -4.39
CA PHE A 85 -14.27 -4.50 -4.81
C PHE A 85 -15.31 -5.58 -4.48
N ALA A 86 -14.90 -6.84 -4.33
CA ALA A 86 -15.79 -7.89 -3.80
C ALA A 86 -16.21 -7.59 -2.35
N VAL A 87 -15.28 -7.18 -1.49
CA VAL A 87 -15.58 -6.79 -0.11
C VAL A 87 -16.45 -5.53 -0.08
N LEU A 88 -16.13 -4.50 -0.88
CA LEU A 88 -16.97 -3.30 -0.96
C LEU A 88 -18.38 -3.61 -1.45
N GLY A 89 -18.53 -4.50 -2.44
CA GLY A 89 -19.83 -4.95 -2.92
C GLY A 89 -20.63 -5.69 -1.84
N LEU A 90 -19.97 -6.55 -1.06
CA LEU A 90 -20.59 -7.24 0.07
C LEU A 90 -21.09 -6.24 1.13
N VAL A 91 -20.27 -5.26 1.50
CA VAL A 91 -20.66 -4.23 2.49
C VAL A 91 -21.78 -3.34 1.95
N TRP A 92 -21.78 -3.02 0.66
CA TRP A 92 -22.88 -2.29 0.03
C TRP A 92 -24.22 -3.03 0.13
N LEU A 93 -24.21 -4.35 -0.12
CA LEU A 93 -25.40 -5.21 -0.03
C LEU A 93 -25.90 -5.36 1.41
N THR A 94 -24.99 -5.60 2.35
CA THR A 94 -25.30 -5.96 3.74
C THR A 94 -25.46 -4.77 4.69
N ASP A 95 -24.92 -3.60 4.32
CA ASP A 95 -24.86 -2.37 5.13
C ASP A 95 -24.27 -2.58 6.53
N LEU A 96 -23.28 -3.48 6.64
CA LEU A 96 -22.62 -3.76 7.92
C LEU A 96 -22.07 -2.46 8.52
N GLU A 97 -22.32 -2.29 9.82
CA GLU A 97 -21.95 -1.09 10.59
C GLU A 97 -22.45 0.25 9.99
N HIS A 98 -23.52 0.25 9.20
CA HIS A 98 -24.04 1.45 8.49
C HIS A 98 -22.96 2.10 7.60
N SER A 99 -22.09 1.28 7.00
CA SER A 99 -20.90 1.74 6.28
C SER A 99 -21.17 2.34 4.90
N ARG A 100 -22.40 2.32 4.39
CA ARG A 100 -22.72 2.82 3.03
C ARG A 100 -22.25 4.25 2.78
N GLY A 101 -22.29 5.12 3.79
CA GLY A 101 -21.85 6.52 3.69
C GLY A 101 -20.34 6.70 3.46
N SER A 102 -19.51 5.74 3.87
CA SER A 102 -18.05 5.79 3.68
C SER A 102 -17.57 5.08 2.41
N LEU A 103 -18.42 4.25 1.78
CA LEU A 103 -18.04 3.40 0.64
C LEU A 103 -17.41 4.16 -0.53
N ILE A 104 -17.87 5.38 -0.82
CA ILE A 104 -17.30 6.17 -1.92
C ILE A 104 -15.83 6.54 -1.65
N TRP A 105 -15.48 6.81 -0.39
CA TRP A 105 -14.10 7.10 0.01
C TRP A 105 -13.23 5.86 -0.10
N HIS A 106 -13.77 4.70 0.27
CA HIS A 106 -13.06 3.44 0.11
C HIS A 106 -12.88 3.07 -1.38
N ALA A 107 -13.92 3.20 -2.20
CA ALA A 107 -13.88 2.90 -3.63
C ALA A 107 -12.85 3.75 -4.39
N LEU A 108 -12.62 4.98 -3.94
CA LEU A 108 -11.63 5.90 -4.51
C LEU A 108 -10.24 5.78 -3.87
N TYR A 109 -10.00 4.80 -2.98
CA TYR A 109 -8.75 4.68 -2.21
C TYR A 109 -8.39 5.96 -1.43
N LEU A 110 -9.40 6.58 -0.81
CA LEU A 110 -9.31 7.77 0.04
C LEU A 110 -9.67 7.49 1.50
N SER A 111 -9.62 6.21 1.93
CA SER A 111 -10.00 5.81 3.29
C SER A 111 -9.17 6.51 4.36
N ASN A 112 -7.87 6.71 4.10
CA ASN A 112 -6.98 7.42 5.01
C ASN A 112 -7.45 8.87 5.28
N PHE A 113 -7.97 9.56 4.26
CA PHE A 113 -8.53 10.90 4.43
C PHE A 113 -9.87 10.87 5.17
N TRP A 114 -10.73 9.90 4.87
CA TRP A 114 -12.02 9.75 5.55
C TRP A 114 -11.88 9.68 7.07
N TYR A 115 -10.97 8.82 7.56
CA TYR A 115 -10.73 8.63 8.99
C TYR A 115 -9.94 9.81 9.60
N ALA A 116 -8.95 10.35 8.88
CA ALA A 116 -8.18 11.50 9.36
C ALA A 116 -9.05 12.76 9.54
N LEU A 117 -9.97 13.03 8.61
CA LEU A 117 -10.84 14.21 8.66
C LEU A 117 -11.92 14.11 9.76
N ARG A 118 -12.32 12.89 10.14
CA ARG A 118 -13.30 12.66 11.20
C ARG A 118 -12.66 12.52 12.58
N ASN A 119 -11.37 12.23 12.63
CA ASN A 119 -10.66 11.90 13.85
C ASN A 119 -11.33 10.76 14.65
N GLU A 120 -11.91 9.79 13.93
CA GLU A 120 -12.61 8.64 14.47
C GLU A 120 -12.30 7.42 13.59
N TRP A 121 -12.44 6.21 14.15
CA TRP A 121 -12.18 4.94 13.46
C TRP A 121 -13.46 4.17 13.15
N THR A 122 -14.56 4.88 12.91
CA THR A 122 -15.89 4.34 12.60
C THR A 122 -16.23 4.53 11.11
N PRO A 123 -16.79 3.51 10.43
CA PRO A 123 -16.95 2.11 10.84
C PRO A 123 -15.59 1.40 11.05
N TRP A 124 -15.51 0.53 12.05
CA TRP A 124 -14.29 -0.21 12.39
C TRP A 124 -14.02 -1.32 11.36
N LEU A 125 -15.07 -1.94 10.83
CA LEU A 125 -14.97 -3.00 9.82
C LEU A 125 -14.07 -2.62 8.63
N LEU A 126 -14.18 -1.37 8.16
CA LEU A 126 -13.46 -0.87 7.00
C LEU A 126 -12.21 -0.05 7.36
N CYS A 127 -11.90 0.08 8.66
CA CYS A 127 -10.86 1.00 9.12
C CYS A 127 -9.51 0.66 8.48
N HIS A 128 -9.15 -0.61 8.45
CA HIS A 128 -7.91 -1.13 7.88
C HIS A 128 -7.67 -0.79 6.40
N PHE A 129 -8.69 -0.35 5.64
CA PHE A 129 -8.50 0.12 4.26
C PHE A 129 -7.68 1.43 4.17
N TRP A 130 -7.46 2.14 5.29
CA TRP A 130 -6.56 3.29 5.32
C TRP A 130 -5.15 2.93 4.85
N SER A 131 -4.62 1.78 5.28
CA SER A 131 -3.24 1.39 4.94
C SER A 131 -3.13 0.94 3.48
N LEU A 132 -4.16 0.26 2.96
CA LEU A 132 -4.23 -0.11 1.55
C LEU A 132 -4.40 1.13 0.65
N SER A 133 -5.15 2.14 1.10
CA SER A 133 -5.32 3.41 0.38
C SER A 133 -3.98 4.13 0.22
N ILE A 134 -3.17 4.20 1.28
CA ILE A 134 -1.81 4.75 1.21
C ILE A 134 -0.92 3.93 0.26
N GLU A 135 -1.03 2.61 0.31
CA GLU A 135 -0.24 1.74 -0.56
C GLU A 135 -0.63 1.90 -2.05
N GLU A 136 -1.90 2.04 -2.39
CA GLU A 136 -2.36 2.32 -3.77
C GLU A 136 -1.92 3.72 -4.25
N GLN A 137 -1.98 4.73 -3.38
CA GLN A 137 -1.45 6.07 -3.69
C GLN A 137 0.06 6.00 -3.99
N PHE A 138 0.81 5.20 -3.23
CA PHE A 138 2.22 4.94 -3.51
C PHE A 138 2.41 4.19 -4.85
N TYR A 139 1.51 3.24 -5.17
CA TYR A 139 1.54 2.53 -6.46
C TYR A 139 1.28 3.44 -7.64
N LEU A 140 0.48 4.50 -7.47
CA LEU A 140 0.24 5.49 -8.50
C LEU A 140 1.42 6.46 -8.67
N ALA A 141 1.96 6.98 -7.57
CA ALA A 141 2.98 8.02 -7.62
C ALA A 141 4.40 7.49 -7.90
N TRP A 142 4.82 6.44 -7.19
CA TRP A 142 6.22 6.00 -7.18
C TRP A 142 6.74 5.46 -8.52
N PRO A 143 5.98 4.66 -9.29
CA PRO A 143 6.42 4.19 -10.61
C PRO A 143 6.63 5.30 -11.61
N LEU A 144 5.77 6.33 -11.57
CA LEU A 144 5.91 7.51 -12.41
C LEU A 144 7.24 8.22 -12.09
N ILE A 145 7.56 8.36 -10.81
CA ILE A 145 8.83 8.95 -10.37
C ILE A 145 10.01 8.09 -10.85
N VAL A 146 10.05 6.79 -10.54
CA VAL A 146 11.22 5.95 -10.81
C VAL A 146 11.45 5.71 -12.31
N LEU A 147 10.38 5.52 -13.09
CA LEU A 147 10.48 5.19 -14.52
C LEU A 147 10.63 6.44 -15.41
N LEU A 148 10.02 7.57 -15.06
CA LEU A 148 10.09 8.78 -15.87
C LEU A 148 11.24 9.71 -15.46
N ALA A 149 11.66 9.71 -14.19
CA ALA A 149 12.74 10.60 -13.76
C ALA A 149 14.12 10.14 -14.30
N PRO A 150 15.02 11.09 -14.60
CA PRO A 150 16.42 10.78 -14.89
C PRO A 150 17.05 10.03 -13.70
N ARG A 151 17.80 8.95 -13.96
CA ARG A 151 18.38 8.09 -12.91
C ARG A 151 19.20 8.89 -11.88
N ARG A 152 19.95 9.89 -12.36
CA ARG A 152 20.76 10.80 -11.53
C ARG A 152 19.97 11.64 -10.53
N ARG A 153 18.66 11.82 -10.73
CA ARG A 153 17.80 12.61 -9.85
C ARG A 153 17.03 11.77 -8.83
N ILE A 154 16.99 10.44 -8.98
CA ILE A 154 16.20 9.57 -8.08
C ILE A 154 16.70 9.69 -6.65
N GLU A 155 18.01 9.68 -6.41
CA GLU A 155 18.59 9.81 -5.08
C GLU A 155 18.23 11.16 -4.42
N ALA A 156 18.31 12.25 -5.18
CA ALA A 156 17.90 13.58 -4.71
C ALA A 156 16.39 13.64 -4.39
N ILE A 157 15.55 13.00 -5.22
CA ILE A 157 14.10 12.94 -4.98
C ILE A 157 13.81 12.13 -3.71
N VAL A 158 14.42 10.96 -3.54
CA VAL A 158 14.26 10.12 -2.34
C VAL A 158 14.68 10.91 -1.09
N THR A 159 15.86 11.54 -1.14
CA THR A 159 16.37 12.35 -0.03
C THR A 159 15.45 13.51 0.29
N GLY A 160 14.95 14.21 -0.75
CA GLY A 160 13.99 15.29 -0.60
C GLY A 160 12.67 14.84 0.05
N VAL A 161 12.13 13.69 -0.36
CA VAL A 161 10.92 13.10 0.24
C VAL A 161 11.16 12.74 1.71
N ILE A 162 12.30 12.13 2.04
CA ILE A 162 12.66 11.79 3.43
C ILE A 162 12.77 13.06 4.28
N LEU A 163 13.51 14.08 3.82
CA LEU A 163 13.67 15.33 4.54
C LEU A 163 12.32 16.05 4.72
N LEU A 164 11.49 16.08 3.68
CA LEU A 164 10.14 16.66 3.76
C LEU A 164 9.28 15.91 4.79
N SER A 165 9.40 14.59 4.87
CA SER A 165 8.65 13.79 5.85
C SER A 165 9.08 14.01 7.30
N LEU A 166 10.28 14.55 7.54
CA LEU A 166 10.76 14.93 8.88
C LEU A 166 10.36 16.35 9.28
N ALA A 167 9.94 17.18 8.30
CA ALA A 167 9.58 18.57 8.52
C ALA A 167 8.11 18.75 8.97
N TYR A 168 7.34 17.66 8.99
CA TYR A 168 5.92 17.62 9.35
C TYR A 168 5.69 16.59 10.45
#